data_AF-A0A840A8H7-F1
#
_entry.id   AF-A0A840A8H7-F1
#
_cell.length_a   1.000
_cell.length_b   1.000
_cell.length_c   1.000
_cell.angle_alpha   90.00
_cell.angle_beta   90.00
_cell.angle_gamma   90.00
#
_symmetry.space_group_name_H-M   'P 1'
#
loop_
_entity.id
_entity.type
_entity.pdbx_description
1 polymer ?
#
loop_
_entity_poly.entity_id
_entity_poly.type
_entity_poly.pdbx_seq_one_letter_code
_entity_poly.pdbx_strand_id
1 'polypeptide(L)'
;MTGSRKGAFALAACVTAFGWAITPAWAQGQGGYDGRWRFEMTCGPNALSGQAGYVQRFEASLANGAFSHVRRIRSSSGTQTDRWTGQVSGNRMEVTVASELGNARWNTRLAGDAASYTRFDLAGGLFLADDRRARECTMTATQTRAAQGSLAATAPARAQAESRAALEAAQSAAEAARAEADALRTDLDMARFEGAAVRDELTRQAAALAQATQAATQATARATQAEQALAAARAETTQARQAATEASARAEAAQRELTAARTQATQRATQAEQALATAQRDLTAARAQATEQQQAATQATQRATQTEQALATAQRDLTAARAQATEQQQAATQRATQAEQALATAQRDLTAARAQATEQQQAATQATQRATQAEAALATARRELEQARRAAPAEPAQPAQPRQ
;
A
#
# COMPACT_ATOMS: atom_id res chain seq x y z
N MET A 1 8.36 -33.41 -29.45
CA MET A 1 8.76 -34.61 -30.22
C MET A 1 8.31 -34.42 -31.65
N THR A 2 9.29 -34.40 -32.54
CA THR A 2 9.29 -33.75 -33.85
C THR A 2 8.75 -34.67 -34.96
N GLY A 3 7.57 -34.33 -35.51
CA GLY A 3 7.04 -34.94 -36.72
C GLY A 3 7.56 -34.23 -37.96
N SER A 4 8.61 -34.78 -38.56
CA SER A 4 9.20 -34.29 -39.81
C SER A 4 8.36 -34.77 -41.00
N ARG A 5 7.54 -33.88 -41.58
CA ARG A 5 6.92 -34.09 -42.89
C ARG A 5 7.80 -33.43 -43.95
N LYS A 6 8.55 -34.26 -44.67
CA LYS A 6 9.28 -33.91 -45.88
C LYS A 6 8.29 -33.63 -47.01
N GLY A 7 8.05 -32.35 -47.30
CA GLY A 7 7.40 -31.92 -48.54
C GLY A 7 8.45 -31.82 -49.63
N ALA A 8 8.54 -32.85 -50.48
CA ALA A 8 9.36 -32.82 -51.69
C ALA A 8 8.53 -32.19 -52.81
N PHE A 9 8.80 -30.92 -53.13
CA PHE A 9 8.37 -30.30 -54.38
C PHE A 9 9.25 -30.85 -55.50
N ALA A 10 8.74 -31.84 -56.24
CA ALA A 10 9.31 -32.26 -57.51
C ALA A 10 8.76 -31.33 -58.60
N LEU A 11 9.55 -30.30 -58.91
CA LEU A 11 9.32 -29.42 -60.06
C LEU A 11 9.50 -30.23 -61.35
N ALA A 12 8.49 -30.12 -62.21
CA ALA A 12 8.39 -30.71 -63.52
C ALA A 12 9.62 -30.41 -64.40
N ALA A 13 10.26 -31.48 -64.89
CA ALA A 13 11.13 -31.44 -66.05
C ALA A 13 10.33 -31.96 -67.24
N CYS A 14 9.69 -31.03 -67.95
CA CYS A 14 8.98 -31.29 -69.18
C CYS A 14 9.94 -31.11 -70.38
N VAL A 15 9.75 -31.97 -71.38
CA VAL A 15 10.16 -31.81 -72.79
C VAL A 15 11.67 -31.88 -73.08
N THR A 16 12.17 -33.09 -73.28
CA THR A 16 13.15 -33.34 -74.36
C THR A 16 12.99 -34.76 -74.89
N ALA A 17 13.12 -34.90 -76.21
CA ALA A 17 13.35 -36.12 -76.99
C ALA A 17 12.13 -36.71 -77.72
N PHE A 18 11.77 -36.06 -78.83
CA PHE A 18 11.36 -36.78 -80.04
C PHE A 18 12.04 -36.16 -81.26
N GLY A 19 13.38 -36.35 -81.34
CA GLY A 19 14.12 -36.18 -82.57
C GLY A 19 13.95 -37.43 -83.44
N TRP A 20 12.82 -37.55 -84.14
CA TRP A 20 12.71 -38.52 -85.24
C TRP A 20 13.58 -38.00 -86.38
N ALA A 21 14.79 -38.56 -86.50
CA ALA A 21 15.58 -38.46 -87.71
C ALA A 21 14.84 -39.25 -88.80
N ILE A 22 13.96 -38.58 -89.54
CA ILE A 22 13.34 -39.14 -90.74
C ILE A 22 14.44 -39.14 -91.81
N THR A 23 15.16 -40.25 -91.93
CA THR A 23 15.89 -40.54 -93.17
C THR A 23 14.84 -40.66 -94.27
N PRO A 24 14.87 -39.81 -95.31
CA PRO A 24 13.90 -39.93 -96.38
C PRO A 24 14.15 -41.27 -97.09
N ALA A 25 13.17 -42.17 -96.98
CA ALA A 25 13.17 -43.48 -97.63
C ALA A 25 13.05 -43.32 -99.16
N TRP A 26 14.13 -42.88 -99.81
CA TRP A 26 14.25 -42.79 -101.27
C TRP A 26 14.96 -44.05 -101.79
N ALA A 27 14.53 -45.23 -101.32
CA ALA A 27 15.07 -46.51 -101.79
C ALA A 27 14.30 -46.96 -103.04
N GLN A 28 14.65 -46.31 -104.16
CA GLN A 28 15.00 -46.91 -105.44
C GLN A 28 14.15 -48.07 -105.97
N GLY A 29 13.02 -47.75 -106.61
CA GLY A 29 12.57 -48.48 -107.79
C GLY A 29 13.06 -47.78 -109.06
N GLN A 30 13.58 -48.54 -110.04
CA GLN A 30 13.79 -48.04 -111.41
C GLN A 30 12.42 -47.58 -111.94
N GLY A 31 12.13 -46.28 -111.86
CA GLY A 31 10.80 -45.75 -112.19
C GLY A 31 10.35 -44.52 -111.40
N GLY A 32 11.04 -44.17 -110.31
CA GLY A 32 10.67 -43.01 -109.47
C GLY A 32 10.59 -41.67 -110.22
N TYR A 33 11.31 -41.56 -111.34
CA TYR A 33 11.37 -40.37 -112.20
C TYR A 33 10.74 -40.58 -113.58
N ASP A 34 10.00 -41.67 -113.79
CA ASP A 34 9.39 -41.95 -115.09
C ASP A 34 8.39 -40.87 -115.49
N GLY A 35 8.34 -40.58 -116.78
CA GLY A 35 7.51 -39.52 -117.33
C GLY A 35 8.12 -38.86 -118.55
N ARG A 36 7.46 -37.79 -119.04
CA ARG A 36 8.01 -36.94 -120.08
C ARG A 36 8.87 -35.86 -119.46
N TRP A 37 10.07 -35.70 -120.01
CA TRP A 37 11.07 -34.74 -119.56
C TRP A 37 11.45 -33.82 -120.71
N ARG A 38 11.64 -32.54 -120.37
CA ARG A 38 12.25 -31.53 -121.23
C ARG A 38 13.70 -31.35 -120.81
N PHE A 39 14.59 -31.49 -121.77
CA PHE A 39 16.02 -31.31 -121.60
C PHE A 39 16.45 -30.02 -122.28
N GLU A 40 17.15 -29.17 -121.54
CA GLU A 40 17.77 -27.95 -122.04
C GLU A 40 19.27 -28.00 -121.74
N MET A 41 20.08 -28.24 -122.77
CA MET A 41 21.53 -28.30 -122.67
C MET A 41 22.15 -27.03 -123.22
N THR A 42 23.03 -26.41 -122.44
CA THR A 42 23.81 -25.23 -122.82
C THR A 42 25.28 -25.62 -122.82
N CYS A 43 25.95 -25.46 -123.95
CA CYS A 43 27.39 -25.64 -124.06
C CYS A 43 28.08 -24.30 -124.29
N GLY A 44 29.12 -24.02 -123.50
CA GLY A 44 29.98 -22.85 -123.64
C GLY A 44 30.78 -22.84 -124.94
N PRO A 45 31.57 -21.78 -125.20
CA PRO A 45 32.40 -21.66 -126.40
C PRO A 45 33.40 -22.82 -126.51
N ASN A 46 33.77 -23.16 -127.75
CA ASN A 46 34.77 -24.20 -128.00
C ASN A 46 36.16 -23.69 -127.60
N ALA A 47 36.76 -24.32 -126.57
CA ALA A 47 38.07 -23.95 -126.08
C ALA A 47 39.20 -24.17 -127.10
N LEU A 48 38.98 -25.02 -128.11
CA LEU A 48 39.97 -25.38 -129.13
C LEU A 48 39.82 -24.57 -130.42
N SER A 49 38.59 -24.26 -130.83
CA SER A 49 38.31 -23.57 -132.12
C SER A 49 37.78 -22.14 -131.99
N GLY A 50 37.47 -21.67 -130.78
CA GLY A 50 36.89 -20.35 -130.55
C GLY A 50 35.43 -20.20 -131.01
N GLN A 51 34.79 -21.27 -131.50
CA GLN A 51 33.39 -21.23 -131.91
C GLN A 51 32.46 -20.87 -130.75
N ALA A 52 31.46 -20.02 -131.01
CA ALA A 52 30.46 -19.62 -130.03
C ALA A 52 29.75 -20.82 -129.38
N GLY A 53 29.25 -20.61 -128.17
CA GLY A 53 28.41 -21.56 -127.44
C GLY A 53 27.07 -21.82 -128.15
N TYR A 54 26.34 -22.82 -127.69
CA TYR A 54 25.02 -23.15 -128.23
C TYR A 54 24.08 -23.71 -127.15
N VAL A 55 22.79 -23.65 -127.43
CA VAL A 55 21.72 -24.25 -126.62
C VAL A 55 20.99 -25.30 -127.45
N GLN A 56 20.69 -26.44 -126.85
CA GLN A 56 19.89 -27.51 -127.43
C GLN A 56 18.73 -27.85 -126.51
N ARG A 57 17.55 -28.03 -127.12
CA ARG A 57 16.32 -28.39 -126.42
C ARG A 57 15.68 -29.59 -127.09
N PHE A 58 15.24 -30.55 -126.30
CA PHE A 58 14.43 -31.67 -126.76
C PHE A 58 13.56 -32.22 -125.63
N GLU A 59 12.58 -33.03 -125.99
CA GLU A 59 11.78 -33.78 -125.02
C GLU A 59 11.97 -35.27 -125.27
N ALA A 60 12.08 -36.03 -124.18
CA ALA A 60 12.15 -37.49 -124.23
C ALA A 60 11.31 -38.08 -123.08
N SER A 61 10.84 -39.30 -123.29
CA SER A 61 10.18 -40.07 -122.24
C SER A 61 11.21 -40.90 -121.51
N LEU A 62 11.26 -40.74 -120.19
CA LEU A 62 12.01 -41.59 -119.29
C LEU A 62 11.10 -42.76 -118.88
N ALA A 63 11.55 -43.99 -119.12
CA ALA A 63 10.84 -45.21 -118.75
C ALA A 63 11.83 -46.16 -118.08
N ASN A 64 11.45 -46.72 -116.93
CA ASN A 64 12.32 -47.50 -116.05
C ASN A 64 13.64 -46.77 -115.76
N GLY A 65 13.57 -45.44 -115.60
CA GLY A 65 14.73 -44.60 -115.37
C GLY A 65 15.65 -44.37 -116.57
N ALA A 66 15.31 -44.80 -117.79
CA ALA A 66 16.15 -44.58 -118.97
C ALA A 66 15.44 -43.87 -120.12
N PHE A 67 16.19 -43.16 -120.97
CA PHE A 67 15.69 -42.61 -122.24
C PHE A 67 16.71 -42.76 -123.37
N SER A 68 16.20 -42.78 -124.59
CA SER A 68 16.99 -42.68 -125.82
C SER A 68 16.32 -41.70 -126.78
N HIS A 69 17.11 -40.83 -127.42
CA HIS A 69 16.63 -39.85 -128.38
C HIS A 69 17.63 -39.68 -129.52
N VAL A 70 17.15 -39.63 -130.76
CA VAL A 70 18.02 -39.42 -131.94
C VAL A 70 17.58 -38.15 -132.65
N ARG A 71 18.54 -37.25 -132.87
CA ARG A 71 18.35 -36.01 -133.61
C ARG A 71 19.23 -36.01 -134.85
N ARG A 72 18.67 -35.63 -136.00
CA ARG A 72 19.43 -35.45 -137.25
C ARG A 72 19.32 -34.01 -137.71
N ILE A 73 20.45 -33.34 -137.91
CA ILE A 73 20.54 -31.93 -138.32
C ILE A 73 21.21 -31.90 -139.69
N ARG A 74 20.54 -31.35 -140.70
CA ARG A 74 21.15 -31.14 -142.01
C ARG A 74 21.84 -29.78 -142.05
N SER A 75 23.08 -29.76 -142.51
CA SER A 75 23.91 -28.57 -142.67
C SER A 75 24.58 -28.58 -144.04
N SER A 76 25.20 -27.47 -144.44
CA SER A 76 26.04 -27.41 -145.65
C SER A 76 27.23 -28.39 -145.59
N SER A 77 27.71 -28.71 -144.39
CA SER A 77 28.78 -29.68 -144.13
C SER A 77 28.33 -31.15 -144.08
N GLY A 78 27.03 -31.43 -144.28
CA GLY A 78 26.46 -32.78 -144.21
C GLY A 78 25.39 -32.93 -143.12
N THR A 79 24.98 -34.18 -142.87
CA THR A 79 23.99 -34.50 -141.83
C THR A 79 24.71 -34.88 -140.53
N GLN A 80 24.52 -34.07 -139.49
CA GLN A 80 24.93 -34.42 -138.13
C GLN A 80 23.88 -35.34 -137.50
N THR A 81 24.30 -36.43 -136.88
CA THR A 81 23.43 -37.32 -136.11
C THR A 81 23.86 -37.31 -134.65
N ASP A 82 22.97 -36.91 -133.75
CA ASP A 82 23.17 -36.95 -132.30
C ASP A 82 22.32 -38.09 -131.71
N ARG A 83 22.96 -39.05 -131.06
CA ARG A 83 22.30 -40.13 -130.31
C ARG A 83 22.45 -39.87 -128.81
N TRP A 84 21.35 -39.52 -128.18
CA TRP A 84 21.25 -39.23 -126.76
C TRP A 84 20.79 -40.47 -126.03
N THR A 85 21.47 -40.81 -124.95
CA THR A 85 21.09 -41.87 -124.02
C THR A 85 21.23 -41.33 -122.62
N GLY A 86 20.24 -41.54 -121.77
CA GLY A 86 20.38 -41.21 -120.35
C GLY A 86 19.75 -42.24 -119.44
N GLN A 87 20.26 -42.30 -118.23
CA GLN A 87 19.85 -43.22 -117.18
C GLN A 87 19.78 -42.49 -115.84
N VAL A 88 18.82 -42.86 -115.01
CA VAL A 88 18.64 -42.41 -113.64
C VAL A 88 18.84 -43.59 -112.71
N SER A 89 19.80 -43.45 -111.80
CA SER A 89 20.08 -44.41 -110.73
C SER A 89 19.95 -43.68 -109.41
N GLY A 90 18.97 -44.07 -108.59
CA GLY A 90 18.64 -43.33 -107.38
C GLY A 90 18.17 -41.92 -107.68
N ASN A 91 18.87 -40.92 -107.13
CA ASN A 91 18.65 -39.51 -107.38
C ASN A 91 19.63 -38.92 -108.41
N ARG A 92 20.45 -39.74 -109.07
CA ARG A 92 21.48 -39.27 -110.02
C ARG A 92 21.08 -39.60 -111.45
N MET A 93 21.18 -38.63 -112.34
CA MET A 93 20.97 -38.81 -113.78
C MET A 93 22.31 -38.66 -114.52
N GLU A 94 22.53 -39.54 -115.48
CA GLU A 94 23.68 -39.52 -116.39
C GLU A 94 23.17 -39.48 -117.83
N VAL A 95 23.76 -38.62 -118.67
CA VAL A 95 23.41 -38.48 -120.08
C VAL A 95 24.65 -38.46 -120.94
N THR A 96 24.63 -39.29 -121.97
CA THR A 96 25.66 -39.34 -123.02
C THR A 96 25.04 -38.98 -124.37
N VAL A 97 25.77 -38.20 -125.16
CA VAL A 97 25.41 -37.82 -126.53
C VAL A 97 26.54 -38.23 -127.46
N ALA A 98 26.29 -39.20 -128.32
CA ALA A 98 27.22 -39.57 -129.38
C ALA A 98 26.85 -38.83 -130.66
N SER A 99 27.72 -37.95 -131.12
CA SER A 99 27.50 -37.09 -132.28
C SER A 99 28.44 -37.44 -133.43
N GLU A 100 27.90 -37.50 -134.65
CA GLU A 100 28.64 -37.82 -135.87
C GLU A 100 28.29 -36.83 -136.99
N LEU A 101 29.31 -36.24 -137.65
CA LEU A 101 29.17 -35.38 -138.84
C LEU A 101 30.29 -35.69 -139.84
N GLY A 102 29.96 -36.38 -140.94
CA GLY A 102 30.96 -36.89 -141.87
C GLY A 102 31.91 -37.87 -141.17
N ASN A 103 33.22 -37.58 -141.18
CA ASN A 103 34.23 -38.38 -140.46
C ASN A 103 34.48 -37.88 -139.03
N ALA A 104 33.89 -36.75 -138.62
CA ALA A 104 34.07 -36.19 -137.29
C ALA A 104 33.14 -36.87 -136.28
N ARG A 105 33.69 -37.25 -135.13
CA ARG A 105 32.97 -37.82 -134.00
C ARG A 105 33.32 -37.11 -132.71
N TRP A 106 32.33 -36.87 -131.86
CA TRP A 106 32.50 -36.34 -130.51
C TRP A 106 31.42 -36.89 -129.58
N ASN A 107 31.72 -36.88 -128.28
CA ASN A 107 30.83 -37.37 -127.24
C ASN A 107 30.60 -36.28 -126.20
N THR A 108 29.35 -36.03 -125.82
CA THR A 108 29.02 -35.19 -124.66
C THR A 108 28.65 -36.10 -123.49
N ARG A 109 29.25 -35.88 -122.31
CA ARG A 109 28.90 -36.60 -121.07
C ARG A 109 28.48 -35.60 -120.01
N LEU A 110 27.32 -35.83 -119.40
CA LEU A 110 26.70 -34.97 -118.39
C LEU A 110 26.20 -35.84 -117.23
N ALA A 111 26.38 -35.39 -115.99
CA ALA A 111 25.80 -36.05 -114.83
C ALA A 111 25.42 -35.05 -113.74
N GLY A 112 24.48 -35.42 -112.88
CA GLY A 112 24.07 -34.61 -111.74
C GLY A 112 22.89 -35.21 -110.97
N ASP A 113 22.60 -34.62 -109.82
CA ASP A 113 21.60 -35.13 -108.89
C ASP A 113 20.24 -34.42 -109.06
N ALA A 114 19.18 -35.04 -108.56
CA ALA A 114 17.83 -34.50 -108.57
C ALA A 114 17.74 -33.29 -107.62
N ALA A 115 17.41 -32.13 -108.17
CA ALA A 115 17.08 -30.94 -107.38
C ALA A 115 15.68 -31.05 -106.77
N SER A 116 14.77 -31.79 -107.42
CA SER A 116 13.44 -32.14 -106.92
C SER A 116 12.92 -33.38 -107.64
N TYR A 117 11.74 -33.89 -107.26
CA TYR A 117 11.09 -35.00 -107.98
C TYR A 117 10.78 -34.68 -109.46
N THR A 118 10.83 -33.40 -109.85
CA THR A 118 10.51 -32.93 -111.21
C THR A 118 11.69 -32.24 -111.89
N ARG A 119 12.90 -32.25 -111.30
CA ARG A 119 14.05 -31.52 -111.84
C ARG A 119 15.39 -32.19 -111.55
N PHE A 120 16.22 -32.30 -112.58
CA PHE A 120 17.66 -32.58 -112.47
C PHE A 120 18.47 -31.41 -113.03
N ASP A 121 19.61 -31.14 -112.41
CA ASP A 121 20.60 -30.21 -112.90
C ASP A 121 21.91 -30.99 -113.13
N LEU A 122 22.40 -30.98 -114.36
CA LEU A 122 23.50 -31.81 -114.84
C LEU A 122 24.65 -30.93 -115.33
N ALA A 123 25.87 -31.37 -115.13
CA ALA A 123 27.07 -30.70 -115.60
C ALA A 123 28.05 -31.70 -116.24
N GLY A 124 28.90 -31.22 -117.14
CA GLY A 124 29.89 -32.03 -117.82
C GLY A 124 30.49 -31.32 -119.02
N GLY A 125 30.74 -32.06 -120.10
CA GLY A 125 31.44 -31.49 -121.26
C GLY A 125 31.30 -32.29 -122.54
N LEU A 126 31.71 -31.63 -123.63
CA LEU A 126 31.84 -32.20 -124.96
C LEU A 126 33.29 -32.59 -125.18
N PHE A 127 33.52 -33.83 -125.61
CA PHE A 127 34.83 -34.46 -125.78
C PHE A 127 35.00 -34.89 -127.23
N LEU A 128 36.16 -34.60 -127.82
CA LEU A 128 36.53 -35.09 -129.15
C LEU A 128 36.85 -36.59 -129.12
N ALA A 129 37.09 -37.20 -130.29
CA ALA A 129 37.42 -38.62 -130.41
C ALA A 129 38.68 -39.04 -129.62
N ASP A 130 39.58 -38.10 -129.34
CA ASP A 130 40.80 -38.29 -128.52
C ASP A 130 40.58 -37.96 -127.03
N ASP A 131 39.32 -37.89 -126.59
CA ASP A 131 38.87 -37.57 -125.22
C ASP A 131 39.29 -36.18 -124.73
N ARG A 132 39.76 -35.29 -125.61
CA ARG A 132 40.01 -33.89 -125.23
C ARG A 132 38.69 -33.14 -125.11
N ARG A 133 38.49 -32.50 -123.95
CA ARG A 133 37.33 -31.65 -123.69
C ARG A 133 37.40 -30.38 -124.54
N ALA A 134 36.43 -30.23 -125.44
CA ALA A 134 36.30 -29.07 -126.31
C ALA A 134 35.34 -28.01 -125.75
N ARG A 135 34.31 -28.40 -124.98
CA ARG A 135 33.34 -27.47 -124.37
C ARG A 135 32.94 -27.92 -122.98
N GLU A 136 32.65 -26.96 -122.12
CA GLU A 136 31.89 -27.18 -120.89
C GLU A 136 30.39 -27.09 -121.20
N CYS A 137 29.61 -28.01 -120.65
CA CYS A 137 28.18 -28.10 -120.91
C CYS A 137 27.41 -28.30 -119.61
N THR A 138 26.26 -27.64 -119.49
CA THR A 138 25.28 -27.84 -118.43
C THR A 138 23.97 -28.28 -119.05
N MET A 139 23.16 -29.05 -118.33
CA MET A 139 21.83 -29.42 -118.78
C MET A 139 20.83 -29.46 -117.64
N THR A 140 19.68 -28.82 -117.83
CA THR A 140 18.54 -28.96 -116.92
C THR A 140 17.53 -29.90 -117.55
N ALA A 141 17.14 -30.94 -116.80
CA ALA A 141 16.02 -31.80 -117.15
C ALA A 141 14.83 -31.45 -116.25
N THR A 142 13.70 -31.05 -116.84
CA THR A 142 12.47 -30.73 -116.11
C THR A 142 11.35 -31.66 -116.55
N GLN A 143 10.69 -32.31 -115.59
CA GLN A 143 9.58 -33.21 -115.85
C GLN A 143 8.35 -32.39 -116.28
N THR A 144 7.88 -32.61 -117.50
CA THR A 144 6.69 -31.93 -118.04
C THR A 144 5.43 -32.74 -117.83
N ARG A 145 5.54 -34.06 -117.67
CA ARG A 145 4.44 -34.95 -117.30
C ARG A 145 4.95 -36.14 -116.51
N ALA A 146 4.53 -36.26 -115.26
CA ALA A 146 4.83 -37.40 -114.40
C ALA A 146 4.12 -38.67 -114.89
N ALA A 147 4.79 -39.83 -114.86
CA ALA A 147 4.12 -41.12 -115.03
C ALA A 147 3.27 -41.44 -113.80
N GLN A 148 2.18 -42.21 -113.99
CA GLN A 148 1.40 -42.75 -112.87
C GLN A 148 2.31 -43.61 -111.99
N GLY A 149 2.31 -43.34 -110.68
CA GLY A 149 3.18 -44.04 -109.72
C GLY A 149 4.59 -43.46 -109.56
N SER A 150 4.99 -42.45 -110.35
CA SER A 150 6.24 -41.72 -110.11
C SER A 150 6.19 -40.92 -108.79
N LEU A 151 7.37 -40.58 -108.26
CA LEU A 151 7.49 -39.78 -107.04
C LEU A 151 6.83 -38.41 -107.20
N ALA A 152 6.98 -37.79 -108.38
CA ALA A 152 6.34 -36.52 -108.69
C ALA A 152 4.80 -36.59 -108.70
N ALA A 153 4.22 -37.71 -109.14
CA ALA A 153 2.77 -37.89 -109.14
C ALA A 153 2.18 -38.13 -107.74
N THR A 154 2.97 -38.69 -106.82
CA THR A 154 2.50 -39.13 -105.49
C THR A 154 2.90 -38.17 -104.36
N ALA A 155 3.93 -37.34 -104.56
CA ALA A 155 4.43 -36.42 -103.54
C ALA A 155 3.38 -35.44 -102.98
N PRO A 156 2.51 -34.80 -103.79
CA PRO A 156 1.51 -33.88 -103.25
C PRO A 156 0.49 -34.56 -102.31
N ALA A 157 0.03 -35.75 -102.69
CA ALA A 157 -0.93 -36.52 -101.88
C ALA A 157 -0.32 -36.98 -100.55
N ARG A 158 0.95 -37.41 -100.59
CA ARG A 158 1.69 -37.81 -99.38
C ARG A 158 1.91 -36.62 -98.42
N ALA A 159 2.33 -35.48 -98.94
CA ALA A 159 2.51 -34.28 -98.13
C ALA A 159 1.20 -33.81 -97.46
N GLN A 160 0.08 -33.91 -98.18
CA GLN A 160 -1.23 -33.59 -97.62
C GLN A 160 -1.65 -34.57 -96.51
N ALA A 161 -1.40 -35.88 -96.68
CA ALA A 161 -1.71 -36.88 -95.67
C ALA A 161 -0.88 -36.67 -94.40
N GLU A 162 0.42 -36.43 -94.55
CA GLU A 162 1.33 -36.14 -93.43
C GLU A 162 0.92 -34.86 -92.68
N SER A 163 0.52 -33.81 -93.40
CA SER A 163 0.03 -32.57 -92.78
C SER A 163 -1.28 -32.75 -92.01
N ARG A 164 -2.21 -33.60 -92.48
CA ARG A 164 -3.46 -33.88 -91.75
C ARG A 164 -3.19 -34.67 -90.48
N ALA A 165 -2.38 -35.72 -90.57
CA ALA A 165 -1.97 -36.52 -89.41
C ALA A 165 -1.27 -35.64 -88.35
N ALA A 166 -0.41 -34.71 -88.77
CA ALA A 166 0.25 -33.78 -87.87
C ALA A 166 -0.76 -32.81 -87.19
N LEU A 167 -1.77 -32.34 -87.91
CA LEU A 167 -2.80 -31.45 -87.35
C LEU A 167 -3.66 -32.18 -86.32
N GLU A 168 -4.10 -33.40 -86.61
CA GLU A 168 -4.89 -34.23 -85.68
C GLU A 168 -4.09 -34.57 -84.41
N ALA A 169 -2.81 -34.90 -84.56
CA ALA A 169 -1.91 -35.11 -83.43
C ALA A 169 -1.72 -33.83 -82.58
N ALA A 170 -1.60 -32.66 -83.22
CA ALA A 170 -1.50 -31.39 -82.51
C ALA A 170 -2.80 -31.03 -81.76
N GLN A 171 -3.96 -31.31 -82.35
CA GLN A 171 -5.26 -31.08 -81.72
C GLN A 171 -5.46 -31.95 -80.47
N SER A 172 -5.18 -33.26 -80.57
CA SER A 172 -5.27 -34.17 -79.43
C SER A 172 -4.30 -33.82 -78.31
N ALA A 173 -3.08 -33.40 -78.64
CA ALA A 173 -2.12 -32.92 -77.64
C ALA A 173 -2.61 -31.64 -76.93
N ALA A 174 -3.24 -30.72 -77.66
CA ALA A 174 -3.79 -29.50 -77.09
C ALA A 174 -4.97 -29.77 -76.15
N GLU A 175 -5.83 -30.74 -76.48
CA GLU A 175 -6.94 -31.16 -75.60
C GLU A 175 -6.42 -31.81 -74.31
N ALA A 176 -5.42 -32.69 -74.41
CA ALA A 176 -4.79 -33.29 -73.24
C ALA A 176 -4.15 -32.23 -72.31
N ALA A 177 -3.45 -31.24 -72.89
CA ALA A 177 -2.86 -30.16 -72.13
C ALA A 177 -3.90 -29.26 -71.44
N ARG A 178 -5.07 -29.04 -72.07
CA ARG A 178 -6.19 -28.31 -71.45
C ARG A 178 -6.77 -29.08 -70.26
N ALA A 179 -6.98 -30.39 -70.41
CA ALA A 179 -7.49 -31.23 -69.34
C ALA A 179 -6.53 -31.26 -68.12
N GLU A 180 -5.22 -31.31 -68.37
CA GLU A 180 -4.20 -31.23 -67.31
C GLU A 180 -4.21 -29.85 -66.63
N ALA A 181 -4.33 -28.77 -67.39
CA ALA A 181 -4.42 -27.42 -66.83
C ALA A 181 -5.67 -27.22 -65.95
N ASP A 182 -6.81 -27.77 -66.36
CA ASP A 182 -8.06 -27.71 -65.57
C ASP A 182 -7.98 -28.54 -64.28
N ALA A 183 -7.31 -29.71 -64.32
CA ALA A 183 -7.03 -30.51 -63.14
C ALA A 183 -6.14 -29.75 -62.14
N LEU A 184 -5.02 -29.18 -62.60
CA LEU A 184 -4.12 -28.37 -61.79
C LEU A 184 -4.81 -27.14 -61.19
N ARG A 185 -5.73 -26.53 -61.95
CA ARG A 185 -6.52 -25.40 -61.46
C ARG A 185 -7.44 -25.81 -60.31
N THR A 186 -8.07 -26.97 -60.41
CA THR A 186 -8.92 -27.52 -59.35
C THR A 186 -8.12 -27.81 -58.07
N ASP A 187 -6.93 -28.41 -58.21
CA ASP A 187 -6.03 -28.68 -57.08
C ASP A 187 -5.58 -27.38 -56.39
N LEU A 188 -5.25 -26.34 -57.18
CA LEU A 188 -4.86 -25.03 -56.64
C LEU A 188 -5.99 -24.37 -55.86
N ASP A 189 -7.23 -24.46 -56.35
CA ASP A 189 -8.39 -23.88 -55.68
C ASP A 189 -8.73 -24.62 -54.38
N MET A 190 -8.57 -25.95 -54.35
CA MET A 190 -8.67 -26.75 -53.12
C MET A 190 -7.59 -26.38 -52.11
N ALA A 191 -6.33 -26.27 -52.53
CA ALA A 191 -5.23 -25.85 -51.65
C ALA A 191 -5.43 -24.42 -51.10
N ARG A 192 -6.02 -23.52 -51.89
CA ARG A 192 -6.37 -22.16 -51.43
C ARG A 192 -7.47 -22.20 -50.37
N PHE A 193 -8.47 -23.06 -50.53
CA PHE A 193 -9.55 -23.24 -49.56
C PHE A 193 -9.01 -23.80 -48.23
N GLU A 194 -8.20 -24.85 -48.27
CA GLU A 194 -7.54 -25.40 -47.08
C GLU A 194 -6.65 -24.35 -46.40
N GLY A 195 -5.87 -23.59 -47.19
CA GLY A 195 -5.04 -22.50 -46.69
C GLY A 195 -5.85 -21.38 -46.03
N ALA A 196 -7.07 -21.10 -46.51
CA ALA A 196 -7.98 -20.13 -45.87
C ALA A 196 -8.50 -20.67 -44.53
N ALA A 197 -8.93 -21.93 -44.47
CA ALA A 197 -9.41 -22.56 -43.24
C ALA A 197 -8.33 -22.58 -42.14
N VAL A 198 -7.07 -22.87 -42.50
CA VAL A 198 -5.93 -22.82 -41.56
C VAL A 198 -5.67 -21.40 -41.07
N ARG A 199 -5.78 -20.37 -41.93
CA ARG A 199 -5.63 -18.97 -41.51
C ARG A 199 -6.72 -18.53 -40.53
N ASP A 200 -7.97 -18.95 -40.76
CA ASP A 200 -9.08 -18.64 -39.87
C ASP A 200 -8.92 -19.32 -38.49
N GLU A 201 -8.45 -20.57 -38.47
CA GLU A 201 -8.11 -21.29 -37.23
C GLU A 201 -6.97 -20.58 -36.48
N LEU A 202 -5.89 -20.21 -37.18
CA LEU A 202 -4.77 -19.50 -36.58
C LEU A 202 -5.20 -18.14 -35.99
N THR A 203 -6.10 -17.44 -36.68
CA THR A 203 -6.68 -16.18 -36.20
C THR A 203 -7.52 -16.37 -34.94
N ARG A 204 -8.34 -17.44 -34.87
CA ARG A 204 -9.11 -17.79 -33.67
C ARG A 204 -8.20 -18.14 -32.49
N GLN A 205 -7.12 -18.89 -32.72
CA GLN A 205 -6.15 -19.21 -31.68
C GLN A 205 -5.40 -17.97 -31.17
N ALA A 206 -5.02 -17.06 -32.07
CA ALA A 206 -4.40 -15.79 -31.69
C ALA A 206 -5.34 -14.93 -30.82
N ALA A 207 -6.62 -14.86 -31.17
CA ALA A 207 -7.62 -14.15 -30.37
C ALA A 207 -7.81 -14.79 -28.98
N ALA A 208 -7.86 -16.12 -28.91
CA ALA A 208 -7.95 -16.85 -27.64
C ALA A 208 -6.72 -16.60 -26.75
N LEU A 209 -5.52 -16.60 -27.32
CA LEU A 209 -4.28 -16.30 -26.59
C LEU A 209 -4.26 -14.86 -26.06
N ALA A 210 -4.74 -13.89 -26.85
CA ALA A 210 -4.87 -12.50 -26.41
C ALA A 210 -5.83 -12.38 -25.21
N GLN A 211 -6.98 -13.04 -25.27
CA GLN A 211 -7.94 -13.09 -24.16
C GLN A 211 -7.34 -13.74 -22.91
N ALA A 212 -6.63 -14.86 -23.06
CA ALA A 212 -5.95 -15.53 -21.96
C ALA A 212 -4.88 -14.64 -21.30
N THR A 213 -4.14 -13.89 -22.11
CA THR A 213 -3.12 -12.93 -21.62
C THR A 213 -3.76 -11.78 -20.85
N GLN A 214 -4.89 -11.26 -21.32
CA GLN A 214 -5.64 -10.23 -20.62
C GLN A 214 -6.20 -10.75 -19.28
N ALA A 215 -6.74 -11.96 -19.26
CA ALA A 215 -7.22 -12.60 -18.05
C ALA A 215 -6.10 -12.83 -17.02
N ALA A 216 -4.93 -13.28 -17.47
CA ALA A 216 -3.75 -13.43 -16.62
C ALA A 216 -3.31 -12.08 -16.02
N THR A 217 -3.29 -11.02 -16.83
CA THR A 217 -2.95 -9.66 -16.37
C THR A 217 -3.93 -9.17 -15.29
N GLN A 218 -5.24 -9.40 -15.49
CA GLN A 218 -6.26 -9.06 -14.50
C GLN A 218 -6.11 -9.88 -13.21
N ALA A 219 -5.78 -11.17 -13.32
CA ALA A 219 -5.54 -12.03 -12.18
C ALA A 219 -4.34 -11.56 -11.36
N THR A 220 -3.24 -11.17 -12.02
CA THR A 220 -2.07 -10.57 -11.35
C THR A 220 -2.43 -9.28 -10.63
N ALA A 221 -3.18 -8.37 -11.27
CA ALA A 221 -3.61 -7.13 -10.63
C ALA A 221 -4.47 -7.38 -9.38
N ARG A 222 -5.39 -8.36 -9.44
CA ARG A 222 -6.20 -8.78 -8.29
C ARG A 222 -5.35 -9.38 -7.17
N ALA A 223 -4.35 -10.20 -7.52
CA ALA A 223 -3.42 -10.77 -6.54
C ALA A 223 -2.64 -9.66 -5.81
N THR A 224 -2.11 -8.67 -6.55
CA THR A 224 -1.43 -7.52 -5.95
C THR A 224 -2.36 -6.69 -5.05
N GLN A 225 -3.61 -6.46 -5.46
CA GLN A 225 -4.59 -5.79 -4.60
C GLN A 225 -4.90 -6.59 -3.33
N ALA A 226 -5.02 -7.91 -3.43
CA ALA A 226 -5.25 -8.78 -2.28
C ALA A 226 -4.05 -8.76 -1.31
N GLU A 227 -2.82 -8.74 -1.81
CA GLU A 227 -1.60 -8.60 -1.01
C GLU A 227 -1.57 -7.26 -0.27
N GLN A 228 -1.92 -6.17 -0.94
CA GLN A 228 -2.03 -4.84 -0.32
C GLN A 228 -3.11 -4.80 0.77
N ALA A 229 -4.28 -5.38 0.51
CA ALA A 229 -5.36 -5.47 1.50
C ALA A 229 -4.94 -6.30 2.72
N LEU A 230 -4.22 -7.41 2.51
CA LEU A 230 -3.68 -8.23 3.60
C LEU A 230 -2.63 -7.46 4.42
N ALA A 231 -1.76 -6.69 3.78
CA ALA A 231 -0.78 -5.84 4.45
C ALA A 231 -1.47 -4.77 5.32
N ALA A 232 -2.51 -4.11 4.78
CA ALA A 232 -3.31 -3.14 5.53
C ALA A 232 -4.00 -3.79 6.75
N ALA A 233 -4.66 -4.93 6.57
CA ALA A 233 -5.32 -5.65 7.65
C ALA A 233 -4.34 -6.09 8.76
N ARG A 234 -3.10 -6.47 8.40
CA ARG A 234 -2.04 -6.78 9.36
C ARG A 234 -1.59 -5.55 10.14
N ALA A 235 -1.48 -4.40 9.48
CA ALA A 235 -1.14 -3.14 10.13
C ALA A 235 -2.22 -2.72 11.14
N GLU A 236 -3.50 -2.79 10.75
CA GLU A 236 -4.65 -2.52 11.63
C GLU A 236 -4.69 -3.47 12.83
N THR A 237 -4.46 -4.77 12.60
CA THR A 237 -4.39 -5.77 13.68
C THR A 237 -3.25 -5.45 14.66
N THR A 238 -2.10 -4.98 14.15
CA THR A 238 -0.95 -4.59 14.98
C THR A 238 -1.29 -3.36 15.83
N GLN A 239 -1.93 -2.35 15.25
CA GLN A 239 -2.39 -1.16 15.98
C GLN A 239 -3.43 -1.51 17.04
N ALA A 240 -4.41 -2.36 16.70
CA ALA A 240 -5.43 -2.81 17.64
C ALA A 240 -4.80 -3.55 18.85
N ARG A 241 -3.77 -4.36 18.60
CA ARG A 241 -3.03 -5.06 19.66
C ARG A 241 -2.25 -4.09 20.56
N GLN A 242 -1.63 -3.06 19.98
CA GLN A 242 -0.95 -2.01 20.76
C GLN A 242 -1.94 -1.25 21.63
N ALA A 243 -3.07 -0.81 21.05
CA ALA A 243 -4.12 -0.12 21.79
C ALA A 243 -4.69 -0.98 22.93
N ALA A 244 -4.91 -2.28 22.69
CA ALA A 244 -5.34 -3.22 23.75
C ALA A 244 -4.30 -3.35 24.87
N THR A 245 -3.00 -3.39 24.51
CA THR A 245 -1.91 -3.45 25.49
C THR A 245 -1.85 -2.18 26.35
N GLU A 246 -1.96 -1.01 25.73
CA GLU A 246 -2.03 0.26 26.45
C GLU A 246 -3.26 0.36 27.35
N ALA A 247 -4.42 -0.08 26.87
CA ALA A 247 -5.65 -0.10 27.66
C ALA A 247 -5.50 -1.01 28.90
N SER A 248 -4.88 -2.19 28.74
CA SER A 248 -4.56 -3.08 29.87
C SER A 248 -3.64 -2.42 30.88
N ALA A 249 -2.57 -1.75 30.42
CA ALA A 249 -1.64 -1.05 31.31
C ALA A 249 -2.32 0.10 32.08
N ARG A 250 -3.22 0.85 31.42
CA ARG A 250 -4.02 1.90 32.09
C ARG A 250 -4.98 1.31 33.12
N ALA A 251 -5.64 0.19 32.81
CA ALA A 251 -6.52 -0.50 33.75
C ALA A 251 -5.75 -0.97 34.99
N GLU A 252 -4.56 -1.55 34.82
CA GLU A 252 -3.70 -1.94 35.95
C GLU A 252 -3.22 -0.75 36.78
N ALA A 253 -2.90 0.38 36.15
CA ALA A 253 -2.53 1.60 36.85
C ALA A 253 -3.71 2.14 37.69
N ALA A 254 -4.90 2.22 37.09
CA ALA A 254 -6.12 2.63 37.79
C ALA A 254 -6.45 1.70 38.97
N GLN A 255 -6.26 0.39 38.81
CA GLN A 255 -6.42 -0.59 39.90
C GLN A 255 -5.47 -0.32 41.07
N ARG A 256 -4.21 0.02 40.77
CA ARG A 256 -3.21 0.38 41.80
C ARG A 256 -3.58 1.66 42.52
N GLU A 257 -4.00 2.69 41.80
CA GLU A 257 -4.46 3.96 42.38
C GLU A 257 -5.67 3.75 43.28
N LEU A 258 -6.66 2.98 42.83
CA LEU A 258 -7.85 2.65 43.63
C LEU A 258 -7.47 1.92 44.92
N THR A 259 -6.52 0.98 44.83
CA THR A 259 -6.01 0.23 45.99
C THR A 259 -5.31 1.17 46.97
N ALA A 260 -4.44 2.06 46.48
CA ALA A 260 -3.75 3.05 47.31
C ALA A 260 -4.73 4.03 47.98
N ALA A 261 -5.70 4.54 47.23
CA ALA A 261 -6.74 5.43 47.74
C ALA A 261 -7.57 4.75 48.84
N ARG A 262 -7.94 3.48 48.63
CA ARG A 262 -8.65 2.67 49.65
C ARG A 262 -7.81 2.51 50.91
N THR A 263 -6.53 2.17 50.79
CA THR A 263 -5.63 2.05 51.95
C THR A 263 -5.51 3.36 52.72
N GLN A 264 -5.35 4.48 52.01
CA GLN A 264 -5.27 5.80 52.64
C GLN A 264 -6.59 6.17 53.34
N ALA A 265 -7.74 5.89 52.73
CA ALA A 265 -9.05 6.11 53.34
C ALA A 265 -9.21 5.30 54.63
N THR A 266 -8.82 4.02 54.62
CA THR A 266 -8.82 3.18 55.83
C THR A 266 -7.93 3.75 56.93
N GLN A 267 -6.70 4.17 56.60
CA GLN A 267 -5.80 4.78 57.58
C GLN A 267 -6.38 6.06 58.20
N ARG A 268 -6.98 6.93 57.38
CA ARG A 268 -7.65 8.14 57.87
C ARG A 268 -8.84 7.82 58.77
N ALA A 269 -9.64 6.81 58.42
CA ALA A 269 -10.74 6.36 59.27
C ALA A 269 -10.22 5.87 60.63
N THR A 270 -9.18 5.03 60.65
CA THR A 270 -8.56 4.57 61.91
C THR A 270 -8.00 5.74 62.75
N GLN A 271 -7.33 6.70 62.12
CA GLN A 271 -6.84 7.90 62.83
C GLN A 271 -7.99 8.73 63.41
N ALA A 272 -9.08 8.90 62.66
CA ALA A 272 -10.27 9.61 63.13
C ALA A 272 -10.93 8.91 64.32
N GLU A 273 -11.02 7.58 64.29
CA GLU A 273 -11.52 6.77 65.42
C GLU A 273 -10.64 6.95 66.67
N GLN A 274 -9.32 6.94 66.53
CA GLN A 274 -8.38 7.18 67.64
C GLN A 274 -8.51 8.60 68.21
N ALA A 275 -8.64 9.60 67.35
CA ALA A 275 -8.85 10.99 67.75
C ALA A 275 -10.17 11.16 68.50
N LEU A 276 -11.25 10.53 68.01
CA LEU A 276 -12.55 10.53 68.67
C LEU A 276 -12.48 9.86 70.06
N ALA A 277 -11.82 8.71 70.17
CA ALA A 277 -11.62 8.03 71.44
C ALA A 277 -10.82 8.88 72.44
N THR A 278 -9.84 9.65 71.95
CA THR A 278 -9.06 10.59 72.78
C THR A 278 -9.94 11.76 73.24
N ALA A 279 -10.67 12.39 72.32
CA ALA A 279 -11.60 13.48 72.65
C ALA A 279 -12.68 13.05 73.67
N GLN A 280 -13.18 11.80 73.58
CA GLN A 280 -14.10 11.25 74.57
C GLN A 280 -13.48 11.10 75.96
N ARG A 281 -12.21 10.68 76.05
CA ARG A 281 -11.48 10.62 77.31
C ARG A 281 -11.25 12.01 77.88
N ASP A 282 -10.82 12.97 77.06
CA ASP A 282 -10.59 14.35 77.47
C ASP A 282 -11.88 15.00 77.97
N LEU A 283 -13.00 14.78 77.27
CA LEU A 283 -14.32 15.26 77.71
C LEU A 283 -14.73 14.63 79.05
N THR A 284 -14.45 13.34 79.25
CA THR A 284 -14.72 12.65 80.51
C THR A 284 -13.89 13.24 81.66
N ALA A 285 -12.59 13.48 81.41
CA ALA A 285 -11.70 14.11 82.37
C ALA A 285 -12.14 15.56 82.70
N ALA A 286 -12.51 16.35 81.68
CA ALA A 286 -13.02 17.70 81.87
C ALA A 286 -14.31 17.73 82.69
N ARG A 287 -15.23 16.78 82.47
CA ARG A 287 -16.45 16.62 83.30
C ARG A 287 -16.13 16.26 84.74
N ALA A 288 -15.15 15.37 84.98
CA ALA A 288 -14.70 15.04 86.32
C ALA A 288 -14.12 16.28 87.03
N GLN A 289 -13.25 17.02 86.36
CA GLN A 289 -12.67 18.26 86.89
C GLN A 289 -13.74 19.33 87.17
N ALA A 290 -14.72 19.51 86.29
CA ALA A 290 -15.84 20.42 86.52
C ALA A 290 -16.67 20.00 87.75
N THR A 291 -16.87 18.70 87.95
CA THR A 291 -17.56 18.16 89.13
C THR A 291 -16.78 18.44 90.42
N GLU A 292 -15.46 18.23 90.41
CA GLU A 292 -14.58 18.55 91.54
C GLU A 292 -14.60 20.06 91.86
N GLN A 293 -14.54 20.92 90.85
CA GLN A 293 -14.64 22.37 91.05
C GLN A 293 -15.99 22.78 91.63
N GLN A 294 -17.08 22.16 91.20
CA GLN A 294 -18.40 22.44 91.75
C GLN A 294 -18.51 21.99 93.22
N GLN A 295 -17.90 20.86 93.59
CA GLN A 295 -17.80 20.43 94.98
C GLN A 295 -16.97 21.40 95.82
N ALA A 296 -15.82 21.84 95.32
CA ALA A 296 -14.97 22.84 95.98
C ALA A 296 -15.69 24.18 96.18
N ALA A 297 -16.41 24.65 95.15
CA ALA A 297 -17.24 25.85 95.24
C ALA A 297 -18.35 25.71 96.28
N THR A 298 -19.02 24.54 96.34
CA THR A 298 -20.04 24.25 97.35
C THR A 298 -19.46 24.28 98.77
N GLN A 299 -18.29 23.68 98.98
CA GLN A 299 -17.59 23.72 100.27
C GLN A 299 -17.16 25.16 100.64
N ALA A 300 -16.69 25.94 99.68
CA ALA A 300 -16.34 27.34 99.89
C ALA A 300 -17.55 28.16 100.34
N THR A 301 -18.71 27.97 99.69
CA THR A 301 -19.98 28.59 100.10
C THR A 301 -20.38 28.19 101.52
N GLN A 302 -20.29 26.90 101.88
CA GLN A 302 -20.59 26.45 103.25
C GLN A 302 -19.67 27.11 104.29
N ARG A 303 -18.37 27.23 104.01
CA ARG A 303 -17.42 27.93 104.89
C ARG A 303 -17.73 29.42 105.00
N ALA A 304 -18.13 30.07 103.90
CA ALA A 304 -18.57 31.46 103.92
C ALA A 304 -19.79 31.64 104.84
N THR A 305 -20.81 30.78 104.71
CA THR A 305 -21.99 30.81 105.59
C THR A 305 -21.64 30.58 107.06
N GLN A 306 -20.74 29.64 107.36
CA GLN A 306 -20.25 29.42 108.74
C GLN A 306 -19.53 30.67 109.29
N THR A 307 -18.72 31.32 108.44
CA THR A 307 -18.01 32.55 108.80
C THR A 307 -18.98 33.69 109.08
N GLU A 308 -20.02 33.85 108.27
CA GLU A 308 -21.09 34.82 108.50
C GLU A 308 -21.83 34.57 109.83
N GLN A 309 -22.14 33.31 110.15
CA GLN A 309 -22.76 32.94 111.43
C GLN A 309 -21.85 33.23 112.63
N ALA A 310 -20.55 32.95 112.51
CA ALA A 310 -19.57 33.27 113.53
C ALA A 310 -19.44 34.78 113.73
N LEU A 311 -19.44 35.57 112.64
CA LEU A 311 -19.42 37.03 112.69
C LEU A 311 -20.68 37.59 113.36
N ALA A 312 -21.86 37.07 113.02
CA ALA A 312 -23.12 37.46 113.66
C ALA A 312 -23.12 37.16 115.17
N THR A 313 -22.54 36.02 115.58
CA THR A 313 -22.36 35.68 116.99
C THR A 313 -21.42 36.67 117.68
N ALA A 314 -20.25 36.92 117.09
CA ALA A 314 -19.28 37.87 117.62
C ALA A 314 -19.85 39.30 117.76
N GLN A 315 -20.72 39.73 116.83
CA GLN A 315 -21.42 41.01 116.92
C GLN A 315 -22.42 41.07 118.09
N ARG A 316 -23.14 39.96 118.36
CA ARG A 316 -24.02 39.87 119.54
C ARG A 316 -23.21 39.91 120.83
N ASP A 317 -22.11 39.16 120.91
CA ASP A 317 -21.24 39.12 122.07
C ASP A 317 -20.64 40.50 122.36
N LEU A 318 -20.19 41.22 121.33
CA LEU A 318 -19.72 42.60 121.45
C LEU A 318 -20.81 43.54 121.96
N THR A 319 -22.05 43.37 121.48
CA THR A 319 -23.20 44.16 121.94
C THR A 319 -23.51 43.89 123.42
N ALA A 320 -23.49 42.62 123.83
CA ALA A 320 -23.66 42.22 125.22
C ALA A 320 -22.55 42.75 126.13
N ALA A 321 -21.29 42.68 125.69
CA ALA A 321 -20.15 43.22 126.42
C ALA A 321 -20.25 44.74 126.60
N ARG A 322 -20.72 45.48 125.58
CA ARG A 322 -20.97 46.93 125.69
C ARG A 322 -22.09 47.25 126.68
N ALA A 323 -23.16 46.45 126.69
CA ALA A 323 -24.24 46.61 127.67
C ALA A 323 -23.71 46.40 129.11
N GLN A 324 -22.95 45.32 129.35
CA GLN A 324 -22.30 45.09 130.65
C GLN A 324 -21.35 46.20 131.07
N ALA A 325 -20.53 46.72 130.14
CA ALA A 325 -19.64 47.84 130.43
C ALA A 325 -20.41 49.11 130.84
N THR A 326 -21.57 49.35 130.20
CA THR A 326 -22.46 50.47 130.53
C THR A 326 -23.07 50.31 131.92
N GLU A 327 -23.55 49.12 132.27
CA GLU A 327 -24.08 48.80 133.62
C GLU A 327 -23.00 48.98 134.70
N GLN A 328 -21.79 48.48 134.46
CA GLN A 328 -20.63 48.64 135.35
C GLN A 328 -20.32 50.13 135.59
N GLN A 329 -20.34 50.95 134.53
CA GLN A 329 -20.10 52.38 134.64
C GLN A 329 -21.20 53.11 135.42
N GLN A 330 -22.47 52.74 135.23
CA GLN A 330 -23.58 53.28 136.02
C GLN A 330 -23.46 52.91 137.50
N ALA A 331 -23.14 51.65 137.80
CA ALA A 331 -22.92 51.20 139.18
C ALA A 331 -21.74 51.92 139.86
N ALA A 332 -20.63 52.14 139.14
CA ALA A 332 -19.49 52.90 139.63
C ALA A 332 -19.87 54.36 139.93
N THR A 333 -20.67 54.99 139.06
CA THR A 333 -21.16 56.36 139.24
C THR A 333 -22.04 56.48 140.49
N GLN A 334 -22.97 55.54 140.69
CA GLN A 334 -23.83 55.53 141.88
C GLN A 334 -23.01 55.37 143.17
N ARG A 335 -21.99 54.50 143.19
CA ARG A 335 -21.10 54.35 144.36
C ARG A 335 -20.32 55.63 144.66
N ALA A 336 -19.84 56.33 143.63
CA ALA A 336 -19.14 57.60 143.81
C ALA A 336 -20.06 58.66 144.45
N THR A 337 -21.30 58.79 143.96
CA THR A 337 -22.29 59.71 144.55
C THR A 337 -22.63 59.37 146.00
N GLN A 338 -22.78 58.08 146.34
CA GLN A 338 -23.03 57.64 147.71
C GLN A 338 -21.84 57.96 148.64
N ALA A 339 -20.60 57.79 148.16
CA ALA A 339 -19.40 58.11 148.92
C ALA A 339 -19.29 59.61 149.20
N GLU A 340 -19.63 60.47 148.24
CA GLU A 340 -19.68 61.92 148.43
C GLU A 340 -20.71 62.35 149.48
N GLN A 341 -21.91 61.74 149.47
CA GLN A 341 -22.94 61.99 150.48
C GLN A 341 -22.52 61.55 151.89
N ALA A 342 -21.86 60.40 152.00
CA ALA A 342 -21.31 59.92 153.26
C ALA A 342 -20.23 60.85 153.80
N LEU A 343 -19.34 61.35 152.92
CA LEU A 343 -18.29 62.30 153.30
C LEU A 343 -18.86 63.64 153.78
N ALA A 344 -19.87 64.18 153.08
CA ALA A 344 -20.56 65.40 153.49
C ALA A 344 -21.25 65.25 154.85
N THR A 345 -21.78 64.06 155.16
CA THR A 345 -22.39 63.74 156.46
C THR A 345 -21.33 63.70 157.56
N ALA A 346 -20.22 62.98 157.35
CA ALA A 346 -19.11 62.90 158.30
C ALA A 346 -18.50 64.28 158.62
N GLN A 347 -18.44 65.20 157.65
CA GLN A 347 -17.97 66.57 157.87
C GLN A 347 -18.90 67.40 158.76
N ARG A 348 -20.23 67.22 158.63
CA ARG A 348 -21.20 67.89 159.52
C ARG A 348 -21.09 67.35 160.95
N ASP A 349 -20.99 66.04 161.11
CA ASP A 349 -20.87 65.40 162.42
C ASP A 349 -19.60 65.85 163.16
N LEU A 350 -18.48 65.97 162.44
CA LEU A 350 -17.23 66.48 162.99
C LEU A 350 -17.34 67.94 163.44
N THR A 351 -18.09 68.75 162.70
CA THR A 351 -18.34 70.17 163.05
C THR A 351 -19.20 70.28 164.30
N ALA A 352 -20.26 69.46 164.40
CA ALA A 352 -21.12 69.40 165.58
C ALA A 352 -20.36 68.93 166.84
N ALA A 353 -19.50 67.91 166.71
CA ALA A 353 -18.68 67.41 167.81
C ALA A 353 -17.70 68.47 168.35
N ARG A 354 -17.11 69.29 167.48
CA ARG A 354 -16.23 70.40 167.87
C ARG A 354 -16.97 71.52 168.61
N ALA A 355 -18.21 71.81 168.20
CA ALA A 355 -19.06 72.77 168.92
C ALA A 355 -19.37 72.28 170.35
N GLN A 356 -19.76 71.01 170.50
CA GLN A 356 -20.01 70.40 171.82
C GLN A 356 -18.77 70.41 172.73
N ALA A 357 -17.59 70.11 172.18
CA ALA A 357 -16.35 70.14 172.95
C ALA A 357 -16.02 71.55 173.48
N THR A 358 -16.35 72.59 172.72
CA THR A 358 -16.11 73.98 173.10
C THR A 358 -17.05 74.44 174.22
N GLU A 359 -18.33 74.04 174.19
CA GLU A 359 -19.30 74.31 175.25
C GLU A 359 -18.92 73.63 176.57
N GLN A 360 -18.48 72.37 176.52
CA GLN A 360 -18.03 71.61 177.69
C GLN A 360 -16.84 72.29 178.40
N GLN A 361 -15.91 72.86 177.62
CA GLN A 361 -14.73 73.52 178.16
C GLN A 361 -15.06 74.88 178.82
N GLN A 362 -16.05 75.60 178.29
CA GLN A 362 -16.56 76.82 178.93
C GLN A 362 -17.31 76.51 180.24
N ALA A 363 -18.11 75.45 180.28
CA ALA A 363 -18.79 74.99 181.49
C ALA A 363 -17.80 74.59 182.60
N ALA A 364 -16.73 73.86 182.25
CA ALA A 364 -15.68 73.48 183.19
C ALA A 364 -14.96 74.70 183.79
N THR A 365 -14.68 75.71 182.98
CA THR A 365 -13.99 76.95 183.42
C THR A 365 -14.85 77.75 184.41
N GLN A 366 -16.16 77.83 184.19
CA GLN A 366 -17.08 78.49 185.12
C GLN A 366 -17.22 77.74 186.46
N ALA A 367 -17.20 76.40 186.43
CA ALA A 367 -17.27 75.58 187.64
C ALA A 367 -16.05 75.81 188.55
N THR A 368 -14.85 75.92 187.98
CA THR A 368 -13.62 76.20 188.72
C THR A 368 -13.65 77.57 189.39
N GLN A 369 -14.16 78.61 188.71
CA GLN A 369 -14.26 79.95 189.29
C GLN A 369 -15.20 80.01 190.50
N ARG A 370 -16.29 79.23 190.50
CA ARG A 370 -17.21 79.14 191.64
C ARG A 370 -16.58 78.45 192.85
N ALA A 371 -15.75 77.43 192.63
CA ALA A 371 -15.05 76.74 193.71
C ALA A 371 -14.08 77.68 194.45
N THR A 372 -13.33 78.51 193.72
CA THR A 372 -12.37 79.45 194.33
C THR A 372 -13.06 80.55 195.15
N GLN A 373 -14.23 81.01 194.73
CA GLN A 373 -15.01 82.02 195.47
C GLN A 373 -15.58 81.47 196.78
N ALA A 374 -16.00 80.20 196.79
CA ALA A 374 -16.53 79.56 198.00
C ALA A 374 -15.45 79.36 199.08
N GLU A 375 -14.23 79.01 198.69
CA GLU A 375 -13.11 78.83 199.62
C GLU A 375 -12.69 80.16 200.28
N ALA A 376 -12.73 81.27 199.54
CA ALA A 376 -12.43 82.60 200.08
C ALA A 376 -13.47 83.07 201.11
N ALA A 377 -14.75 82.74 200.90
CA ALA A 377 -15.82 83.09 201.83
C ALA A 377 -15.68 82.35 203.18
N LEU A 378 -15.30 81.07 203.15
CA LEU A 378 -15.19 80.26 204.37
C LEU A 378 -14.00 80.68 205.25
N ALA A 379 -12.89 81.06 204.63
CA ALA A 379 -11.72 81.58 205.34
C ALA A 379 -11.98 82.92 206.05
N THR A 380 -13.01 83.65 205.62
CA THR A 380 -13.46 84.92 206.21
C THR A 380 -14.35 84.65 207.43
N ALA A 381 -15.32 83.74 207.31
CA ALA A 381 -16.21 83.38 208.42
C ALA A 381 -15.47 82.80 209.64
N ARG A 382 -14.37 82.06 209.43
CA ARG A 382 -13.53 81.56 210.52
C ARG A 382 -12.83 82.66 211.32
N ARG A 383 -12.46 83.77 210.68
CA ARG A 383 -11.79 84.89 211.37
C ARG A 383 -12.74 85.72 212.24
N GLU A 384 -13.99 85.86 211.82
CA GLU A 384 -14.97 86.66 212.55
C GLU A 384 -15.44 85.98 213.85
N LEU A 385 -15.55 84.64 213.85
CA LEU A 385 -15.99 83.92 215.05
C LEU A 385 -14.94 83.94 216.16
N GLU A 386 -13.66 83.93 215.80
CA GLU A 386 -12.55 83.89 216.76
C GLU A 386 -12.32 85.25 217.45
N GLN A 387 -12.81 86.34 216.85
CA GLN A 387 -12.82 87.68 217.46
C GLN A 387 -13.95 87.87 218.49
N ALA A 388 -15.08 87.17 218.35
CA ALA A 388 -16.16 87.22 219.33
C ALA A 388 -15.77 86.57 220.69
N ARG A 389 -14.65 85.84 220.73
CA ARG A 389 -14.13 85.13 221.90
C ARG A 389 -13.46 86.03 222.97
N ARG A 390 -13.42 87.38 222.87
CA ARG A 390 -12.55 88.19 223.76
C ARG A 390 -13.17 89.34 224.57
N ALA A 391 -14.48 89.61 224.50
CA ALA A 391 -15.07 90.72 225.26
C ALA A 391 -16.34 90.33 226.07
N ALA A 392 -16.18 90.30 227.40
CA ALA A 392 -17.20 90.51 228.43
C ALA A 392 -18.08 89.32 228.94
N PRO A 393 -18.60 89.39 230.19
CA PRO A 393 -18.86 88.23 231.06
C PRO A 393 -20.34 87.96 231.41
N ALA A 394 -20.56 86.76 231.96
CA ALA A 394 -21.67 86.24 232.77
C ALA A 394 -23.06 86.00 232.13
N GLU A 395 -23.60 84.82 232.51
CA GLU A 395 -25.03 84.46 232.67
C GLU A 395 -25.83 83.82 231.48
N PRO A 396 -27.00 83.17 231.70
CA PRO A 396 -27.18 81.71 231.57
C PRO A 396 -28.30 81.24 230.58
N ALA A 397 -28.50 79.91 230.52
CA ALA A 397 -29.72 79.15 230.17
C ALA A 397 -30.19 78.95 228.69
N GLN A 398 -30.28 77.65 228.29
CA GLN A 398 -31.32 76.88 227.52
C GLN A 398 -31.97 77.43 226.20
N PRO A 399 -32.81 76.68 225.42
CA PRO A 399 -32.68 75.37 224.72
C PRO A 399 -33.27 75.37 223.24
N ALA A 400 -33.36 74.18 222.60
CA ALA A 400 -34.41 73.66 221.66
C ALA A 400 -34.24 73.58 220.09
N GLN A 401 -34.26 72.32 219.59
CA GLN A 401 -35.04 71.70 218.48
C GLN A 401 -34.86 72.08 216.95
N PRO A 402 -35.61 71.52 215.96
CA PRO A 402 -35.21 70.37 215.11
C PRO A 402 -35.46 70.56 213.58
N ARG A 403 -35.06 69.59 212.72
CA ARG A 403 -35.89 68.88 211.69
C ARG A 403 -35.04 68.10 210.68
N GLN A 404 -35.66 67.01 210.20
CA GLN A 404 -35.14 65.89 209.40
C GLN A 404 -34.84 66.22 207.94
#